data_AF-A0A3S3L3N1-F1
#
_entry.id   AF-A0A3S3L3N1-F1
#
_cell.length_a   1.000
_cell.length_b   1.000
_cell.length_c   1.000
_cell.angle_alpha   90.00
_cell.angle_beta   90.00
_cell.angle_gamma   90.00
#
_symmetry.space_group_name_H-M   'P 1'
#
loop_
_entity.id
_entity.type
_entity.pdbx_description
1 polymer ?
#
loop_
_entity_poly.entity_id
_entity_poly.type
_entity_poly.pdbx_seq_one_letter_code
_entity_poly.pdbx_strand_id
1 'polypeptide(L)'
;MPIARWRGTLNIVGLEVPCYVLDTGEKIIGRTSATELLTGIKGGGALEKYLGVKALEPFINSDLVLERMVPFRLLEVEGLEKAVKGLPADLMIEVCQGFVAALQASFDPNSPHPKMTDRQREMAVKASMFLSACAKIGLEALIDEATGYQYERAEDALQVKLRAFIADELRAWEKTFPDELWTEFGRLTGWSGSLHSRPKWWGKLVIEMIYDTLDEDVADYLKNNKPPPGVRWHRQLTENIGVRALVSRCYEVIGMSKTCVNMRELRDRVAQHYGKRMVQFSLPLPSPPPYK
;
A
#
# COMPACT_ATOMS: atom_id res chain seq x y z
N MET A 1 -29.07 -9.47 15.02
CA MET A 1 -27.74 -9.07 14.48
C MET A 1 -27.79 -9.16 12.96
N PRO A 2 -27.40 -8.08 12.25
CA PRO A 2 -27.35 -8.03 10.80
C PRO A 2 -26.54 -9.17 10.17
N ILE A 3 -26.85 -9.47 8.91
CA ILE A 3 -26.23 -10.55 8.14
C ILE A 3 -25.53 -9.95 6.93
N ALA A 4 -24.26 -10.30 6.70
CA ALA A 4 -23.61 -9.98 5.43
C ALA A 4 -24.24 -10.80 4.30
N ARG A 5 -25.07 -10.16 3.47
CA ARG A 5 -25.73 -10.80 2.33
C ARG A 5 -24.91 -10.73 1.06
N TRP A 6 -24.15 -9.65 0.88
CA TRP A 6 -23.25 -9.48 -0.26
C TRP A 6 -21.83 -9.34 0.25
N ARG A 7 -20.92 -10.08 -0.38
CA ARG A 7 -19.50 -10.09 -0.05
C ARG A 7 -18.70 -9.75 -1.29
N GLY A 8 -17.64 -8.98 -1.10
CA GLY A 8 -16.66 -8.71 -2.12
C GLY A 8 -15.29 -8.46 -1.50
N THR A 9 -14.32 -8.24 -2.38
CA THR A 9 -12.97 -7.84 -2.01
C THR A 9 -12.60 -6.59 -2.79
N LEU A 10 -12.12 -5.57 -2.08
CA LEU A 10 -11.49 -4.41 -2.71
C LEU A 10 -10.00 -4.70 -2.85
N ASN A 11 -9.43 -4.42 -4.02
CA ASN A 11 -8.01 -4.61 -4.26
C ASN A 11 -7.28 -3.27 -4.12
N ILE A 12 -6.64 -3.05 -2.97
CA ILE A 12 -6.15 -1.74 -2.51
C ILE A 12 -4.69 -1.90 -2.12
N VAL A 13 -3.78 -1.25 -2.86
CA VAL A 13 -2.34 -1.30 -2.56
C VAL A 13 -1.80 -2.74 -2.55
N GLY A 14 -2.33 -3.60 -3.43
CA GLY A 14 -1.96 -5.02 -3.48
C GLY A 14 -2.49 -5.87 -2.33
N LEU A 15 -3.33 -5.30 -1.46
CA LEU A 15 -4.06 -6.02 -0.42
C LEU A 15 -5.49 -6.32 -0.91
N GLU A 16 -5.93 -7.56 -0.71
CA GLU A 16 -7.33 -7.92 -0.84
C GLU A 16 -8.02 -7.58 0.48
N VAL A 17 -8.93 -6.61 0.44
CA VAL A 17 -9.62 -6.09 1.62
C VAL A 17 -11.08 -6.55 1.54
N PRO A 18 -11.49 -7.57 2.30
CA PRO A 18 -12.87 -8.02 2.37
C PRO A 18 -13.83 -6.89 2.80
N CYS A 19 -14.92 -6.74 2.05
CA CYS A 19 -15.98 -5.80 2.31
C CYS A 19 -17.35 -6.46 2.14
N TYR A 20 -18.37 -5.90 2.79
CA TYR A 20 -19.69 -6.52 2.91
C TYR A 20 -20.79 -5.48 2.75
N VAL A 21 -21.92 -5.92 2.18
CA VAL A 21 -23.20 -5.21 2.31
C VAL A 21 -24.10 -6.08 3.19
N LEU A 22 -24.61 -5.49 4.27
CA LEU A 22 -25.50 -6.15 5.21
C LEU A 22 -26.93 -6.20 4.67
N ASP A 23 -27.77 -7.07 5.23
CA ASP A 23 -29.22 -7.11 4.96
C ASP A 23 -29.94 -5.79 5.31
N THR A 24 -29.34 -4.97 6.17
CA THR A 24 -29.77 -3.60 6.48
C THR A 24 -29.42 -2.58 5.38
N GLY A 25 -28.61 -2.97 4.39
CA GLY A 25 -28.07 -2.08 3.34
C GLY A 25 -26.79 -1.33 3.74
N GLU A 26 -26.34 -1.48 4.99
CA GLU A 26 -25.08 -0.90 5.47
C GLU A 26 -23.88 -1.51 4.75
N LYS A 27 -22.93 -0.65 4.36
CA LYS A 27 -21.70 -1.02 3.66
C LYS A 27 -20.57 -1.03 4.68
N ILE A 28 -19.95 -2.20 4.86
CA ILE A 28 -19.04 -2.48 5.97
C ILE A 28 -17.69 -2.95 5.44
N ILE A 29 -16.60 -2.43 6.02
CA ILE A 29 -15.25 -3.00 5.93
C ILE A 29 -14.99 -3.78 7.22
N GLY A 30 -14.56 -5.04 7.12
CA GLY A 30 -14.27 -5.85 8.31
C GLY A 30 -13.17 -5.22 9.17
N ARG A 31 -13.28 -5.31 10.51
CA ARG A 31 -12.30 -4.71 11.43
C ARG A 31 -10.87 -5.19 11.17
N THR A 32 -10.70 -6.49 10.93
CA THR A 32 -9.40 -7.07 10.58
C THR A 32 -8.90 -6.54 9.23
N SER A 33 -9.79 -6.41 8.25
CA SER A 33 -9.48 -5.87 6.92
C SER A 33 -9.09 -4.39 6.97
N ALA A 34 -9.75 -3.59 7.81
CA ALA A 34 -9.34 -2.21 8.08
C ALA A 34 -7.96 -2.15 8.75
N THR A 35 -7.68 -3.05 9.68
CA THR A 35 -6.37 -3.14 10.34
C THR A 35 -5.28 -3.53 9.34
N GLU A 36 -5.54 -4.51 8.48
CA GLU A 36 -4.64 -4.94 7.40
C GLU A 36 -4.37 -3.81 6.41
N LEU A 37 -5.40 -3.07 6.00
CA LEU A 37 -5.26 -1.93 5.11
C LEU A 37 -4.32 -0.87 5.67
N LEU A 38 -4.44 -0.56 6.97
CA LEU A 38 -3.61 0.45 7.62
C LEU A 38 -2.21 -0.08 7.94
N THR A 39 -2.07 -1.32 8.40
CA THR A 39 -0.78 -1.83 8.89
C THR A 39 0.04 -2.54 7.81
N GLY A 40 -0.61 -3.10 6.78
CA GLY A 40 -0.01 -4.03 5.82
C GLY A 40 0.22 -5.44 6.36
N ILE A 41 -0.19 -5.73 7.61
CA ILE A 41 0.06 -7.03 8.27
C ILE A 41 -1.17 -7.90 8.16
N LYS A 42 -1.07 -9.03 7.44
CA LYS A 42 -2.12 -10.04 7.37
C LYS A 42 -2.48 -10.58 8.76
N GLY A 43 -3.77 -10.65 9.06
CA GLY A 43 -4.29 -11.03 10.36
C GLY A 43 -3.94 -10.03 11.47
N GLY A 44 -3.71 -8.76 11.12
CA GLY A 44 -3.10 -7.69 11.95
C GLY A 44 -3.74 -7.35 13.31
N GLY A 45 -4.71 -8.15 13.77
CA GLY A 45 -5.21 -8.10 15.13
C GLY A 45 -6.30 -7.04 15.33
N ALA A 46 -6.22 -6.32 16.43
CA ALA A 46 -7.27 -5.44 16.92
C ALA A 46 -7.00 -3.97 16.53
N LEU A 47 -7.80 -3.43 15.63
CA LEU A 47 -7.73 -2.03 15.16
C LEU A 47 -7.63 -1.03 16.32
N GLU A 48 -8.37 -1.30 17.39
CA GLU A 48 -8.47 -0.52 18.61
C GLU A 48 -7.11 -0.16 19.20
N LYS A 49 -6.17 -1.11 19.16
CA LYS A 49 -4.81 -0.91 19.70
C LYS A 49 -4.03 0.14 18.93
N TYR A 50 -4.30 0.28 17.64
CA TYR A 50 -3.65 1.25 16.78
C TYR A 50 -4.30 2.62 16.88
N LEU A 51 -5.61 2.68 17.11
CA LEU A 51 -6.33 3.95 17.28
C LEU A 51 -6.06 4.60 18.63
N GLY A 52 -5.89 3.80 19.70
CA GLY A 52 -5.67 4.28 21.08
C GLY A 52 -4.26 4.80 21.38
N VAL A 53 -3.48 5.19 20.37
CA VAL A 53 -2.13 5.74 20.58
C VAL A 53 -2.17 7.25 20.78
N LYS A 54 -1.30 7.79 21.65
CA LYS A 54 -1.29 9.22 22.03
C LYS A 54 -1.21 10.18 20.84
N ALA A 55 -0.52 9.79 19.77
CA ALA A 55 -0.37 10.62 18.57
C ALA A 55 -1.67 10.76 17.75
N LEU A 56 -2.62 9.83 17.91
CA LEU A 56 -3.90 9.84 17.20
C LEU A 56 -5.06 10.37 18.05
N GLU A 57 -4.95 10.34 19.38
CA GLU A 57 -6.00 10.76 20.31
C GLU A 57 -6.62 12.15 20.00
N PRO A 58 -5.85 13.19 19.59
CA PRO A 58 -6.43 14.50 19.23
C PRO A 58 -7.24 14.49 17.93
N PHE A 59 -7.08 13.47 17.09
CA PHE A 59 -7.60 13.40 15.72
C PHE A 59 -8.60 12.28 15.51
N ILE A 60 -8.58 11.25 16.35
CA ILE A 60 -9.47 10.10 16.31
C ILE A 60 -9.99 9.85 17.73
N ASN A 61 -11.30 10.01 17.91
CA ASN A 61 -11.97 9.56 19.11
C ASN A 61 -12.16 8.04 19.04
N SER A 62 -11.23 7.29 19.63
CA SER A 62 -11.22 5.83 19.57
C SER A 62 -12.44 5.19 20.22
N ASP A 63 -13.03 5.81 21.24
CA ASP A 63 -14.24 5.32 21.91
C ASP A 63 -15.45 5.45 20.99
N LEU A 64 -15.58 6.57 20.28
CA LEU A 64 -16.63 6.77 19.30
C LEU A 64 -16.50 5.81 18.11
N VAL A 65 -15.26 5.56 17.65
CA VAL A 65 -15.02 4.57 16.59
C VAL A 65 -15.48 3.19 17.05
N LEU A 66 -15.16 2.81 18.29
CA LEU A 66 -15.54 1.54 18.89
C LEU A 66 -17.05 1.37 19.05
N GLU A 67 -17.74 2.43 19.47
CA GLU A 67 -19.19 2.47 19.62
C GLU A 67 -19.90 2.32 18.27
N ARG A 68 -19.38 2.95 17.22
CA ARG A 68 -19.93 2.90 15.86
C ARG A 68 -19.56 1.64 15.07
N MET A 69 -18.72 0.75 15.61
CA MET A 69 -18.45 -0.54 14.95
C MET A 69 -19.69 -1.43 14.98
N VAL A 70 -20.07 -1.95 13.81
CA VAL A 70 -21.27 -2.77 13.65
C VAL A 70 -20.91 -4.25 13.83
N PRO A 71 -21.52 -4.97 14.79
CA PRO A 71 -21.43 -6.42 14.86
C PRO A 71 -22.35 -7.08 13.83
N PHE A 72 -21.83 -8.03 13.06
CA PHE A 72 -22.60 -8.74 12.03
C PHE A 72 -22.19 -10.22 11.92
N ARG A 73 -23.03 -11.01 11.26
CA ARG A 73 -22.81 -12.44 11.02
C ARG A 73 -22.38 -12.72 9.58
N LEU A 74 -21.49 -13.70 9.43
CA LEU A 74 -21.10 -14.32 8.17
C LEU A 74 -21.77 -15.70 8.09
N LEU A 75 -22.57 -15.95 7.06
CA LEU A 75 -23.34 -17.19 6.94
C LEU A 75 -22.48 -18.44 6.66
N GLU A 76 -21.29 -18.26 6.08
CA GLU A 76 -20.40 -19.34 5.62
C GLU A 76 -19.49 -19.90 6.72
N VAL A 77 -19.43 -19.24 7.89
CA VAL A 77 -18.58 -19.68 9.00
C VAL A 77 -19.44 -20.51 9.96
N GLU A 78 -19.74 -21.76 9.58
CA GLU A 78 -20.42 -22.71 10.45
C GLU A 78 -19.63 -22.91 11.75
N GLY A 79 -20.29 -22.75 12.91
CA GLY A 79 -19.71 -23.05 14.22
C GLY A 79 -19.04 -21.88 14.97
N LEU A 80 -18.90 -20.70 14.35
CA LEU A 80 -18.54 -19.48 15.08
C LEU A 80 -19.80 -18.65 15.32
N GLU A 81 -20.45 -18.88 16.46
CA GLU A 81 -21.43 -17.94 17.04
C GLU A 81 -20.82 -16.55 17.37
N LYS A 82 -19.56 -16.30 16.98
CA LYS A 82 -18.88 -15.04 17.23
C LYS A 82 -19.23 -14.03 16.14
N ALA A 83 -20.01 -13.04 16.56
CA ALA A 83 -20.19 -11.79 15.85
C ALA A 83 -18.83 -11.21 15.41
N VAL A 84 -18.69 -10.95 14.12
CA VAL A 84 -17.55 -10.20 13.58
C VAL A 84 -17.91 -8.72 13.69
N LYS A 85 -16.92 -7.86 13.93
CA LYS A 85 -17.10 -6.41 13.91
C LYS A 85 -16.55 -5.82 12.63
N GLY A 86 -17.19 -4.76 12.15
CA GLY A 86 -16.71 -3.99 11.02
C GLY A 86 -17.02 -2.51 11.17
N LEU A 87 -16.37 -1.72 10.34
CA LEU A 87 -16.55 -0.28 10.28
C LEU A 87 -17.51 0.03 9.13
N PRO A 88 -18.56 0.81 9.38
CA PRO A 88 -19.28 1.51 8.32
C PRO A 88 -18.32 2.25 7.38
N ALA A 89 -18.67 2.33 6.09
CA ALA A 89 -17.81 2.92 5.08
C ALA A 89 -17.43 4.38 5.40
N ASP A 90 -18.38 5.18 5.88
CA ASP A 90 -18.16 6.54 6.39
C ASP A 90 -17.19 6.56 7.58
N LEU A 91 -17.37 5.66 8.55
CA LEU A 91 -16.47 5.55 9.70
C LEU A 91 -15.04 5.19 9.28
N MET A 92 -14.86 4.33 8.27
CA MET A 92 -13.54 4.03 7.72
C MET A 92 -12.88 5.27 7.13
N ILE A 93 -13.64 6.10 6.41
CA ILE A 93 -13.16 7.38 5.85
C ILE A 93 -12.75 8.33 6.98
N GLU A 94 -13.56 8.48 8.02
CA GLU A 94 -13.24 9.32 9.18
C GLU A 94 -11.95 8.85 9.89
N VAL A 95 -11.80 7.54 10.10
CA VAL A 95 -10.57 6.96 10.67
C VAL A 95 -9.37 7.33 9.80
N CYS A 96 -9.44 7.12 8.48
CA CYS A 96 -8.36 7.49 7.58
C CYS A 96 -8.06 9.00 7.59
N GLN A 97 -9.08 9.85 7.67
CA GLN A 97 -8.91 11.31 7.77
C GLN A 97 -8.19 11.69 9.06
N GLY A 98 -8.53 11.07 10.18
CA GLY A 98 -7.84 11.29 11.45
C GLY A 98 -6.37 10.90 11.41
N PHE A 99 -6.03 9.78 10.75
CA PHE A 99 -4.63 9.41 10.50
C PHE A 99 -3.88 10.47 9.67
N VAL A 100 -4.50 10.98 8.60
CA VAL A 100 -3.91 12.03 7.75
C VAL A 100 -3.73 13.35 8.51
N ALA A 101 -4.72 13.75 9.32
CA ALA A 101 -4.63 14.95 10.15
C ALA A 101 -3.50 14.84 11.19
N ALA A 102 -3.38 13.68 11.85
CA ALA A 102 -2.28 13.40 12.77
C ALA A 102 -0.91 13.47 12.08
N LEU A 103 -0.82 12.95 10.85
CA LEU A 103 0.41 13.01 10.05
C LEU A 103 0.80 14.45 9.71
N GLN A 104 -0.16 15.26 9.28
CA GLN A 104 0.06 16.69 9.01
C GLN A 104 0.56 17.43 10.25
N ALA A 105 -0.09 17.23 11.41
CA ALA A 105 0.35 17.80 12.68
C ALA A 105 1.74 17.30 13.10
N SER A 106 2.08 16.04 12.78
CA SER A 106 3.41 15.50 13.02
C SER A 106 4.48 16.21 12.19
N PHE A 107 4.16 16.77 11.02
CA PHE A 107 5.11 17.51 10.19
C PHE A 107 5.25 18.99 10.56
N ASP A 108 4.25 19.61 11.21
CA ASP A 108 4.35 20.99 11.65
C ASP A 108 5.24 21.12 12.90
N PRO A 109 6.42 21.79 12.84
CA PRO A 109 7.31 21.96 13.98
C PRO A 109 6.66 22.66 15.18
N ASN A 110 5.62 23.47 14.94
CA ASN A 110 4.92 24.25 15.95
C ASN A 110 3.66 23.54 16.49
N SER A 111 3.36 22.34 16.00
CA SER A 111 2.17 21.61 16.45
C SER A 111 2.28 21.26 17.95
N PRO A 112 1.24 21.53 18.76
CA PRO A 112 1.20 21.14 20.17
C PRO A 112 0.94 19.64 20.37
N HIS A 113 0.68 18.89 19.29
CA HIS A 113 0.28 17.48 19.35
C HIS A 113 1.50 16.53 19.35
N PRO A 114 1.36 15.33 19.95
CA PRO A 114 2.44 14.35 19.96
C PRO A 114 2.84 13.95 18.54
N LYS A 115 4.15 13.85 18.30
CA LYS A 115 4.68 13.38 17.02
C LYS A 115 4.38 11.91 16.82
N MET A 116 4.01 11.55 15.60
CA MET A 116 3.80 10.16 15.21
C MET A 116 5.14 9.44 15.15
N THR A 117 5.16 8.18 15.58
CA THR A 117 6.27 7.27 15.31
C THR A 117 6.29 6.91 13.83
N ASP A 118 7.42 6.43 13.35
CA ASP A 118 7.64 6.00 11.97
C ASP A 118 6.54 5.01 11.50
N ARG A 119 6.30 3.96 12.30
CA ARG A 119 5.20 3.02 12.09
C ARG A 119 3.80 3.63 11.97
N GLN A 120 3.53 4.70 12.70
CA GLN A 120 2.22 5.36 12.68
C GLN A 120 2.09 6.23 11.41
N ARG A 121 3.19 6.84 10.96
CA ARG A 121 3.22 7.62 9.71
C ARG A 121 2.94 6.73 8.49
N GLU A 122 3.50 5.53 8.48
CA GLU A 122 3.24 4.52 7.45
C GLU A 122 1.76 4.20 7.32
N MET A 123 1.12 4.00 8.47
CA MET A 123 -0.32 3.74 8.56
C MET A 123 -1.11 4.93 8.02
N ALA A 124 -0.68 6.15 8.32
CA ALA A 124 -1.29 7.35 7.81
C ALA A 124 -1.08 7.56 6.31
N VAL A 125 0.04 7.14 5.75
CA VAL A 125 0.27 7.18 4.30
C VAL A 125 -0.60 6.13 3.60
N LYS A 126 -0.72 4.92 4.14
CA LYS A 126 -1.65 3.89 3.63
C LYS A 126 -3.09 4.40 3.68
N ALA A 127 -3.49 5.07 4.76
CA ALA A 127 -4.78 5.74 4.88
C ALA A 127 -4.99 6.85 3.83
N SER A 128 -4.00 7.70 3.61
CA SER A 128 -4.04 8.78 2.61
C SER A 128 -4.19 8.23 1.19
N MET A 129 -3.43 7.19 0.85
CA MET A 129 -3.54 6.51 -0.44
C MET A 129 -4.93 5.93 -0.65
N PHE A 130 -5.48 5.27 0.38
CA PHE A 130 -6.85 4.75 0.33
C PHE A 130 -7.88 5.86 0.12
N LEU A 131 -7.81 6.97 0.86
CA LEU A 131 -8.70 8.12 0.70
C LEU A 131 -8.64 8.70 -0.72
N SER A 132 -7.43 8.95 -1.24
CA SER A 132 -7.24 9.50 -2.58
C SER A 132 -7.84 8.58 -3.65
N ALA A 133 -7.62 7.27 -3.51
CA ALA A 133 -8.12 6.29 -4.44
C ALA A 133 -9.66 6.19 -4.40
N CYS A 134 -10.25 6.19 -3.20
CA CYS A 134 -11.70 6.26 -2.99
C CYS A 134 -12.31 7.55 -3.58
N ALA A 135 -11.66 8.70 -3.42
CA ALA A 135 -12.15 9.97 -3.98
C ALA A 135 -12.18 9.96 -5.51
N LYS A 136 -11.10 9.48 -6.15
CA LYS A 136 -11.03 9.38 -7.63
C LYS A 136 -12.10 8.44 -8.17
N ILE A 137 -12.21 7.24 -7.60
CA ILE A 137 -13.20 6.24 -8.03
C ILE A 137 -14.62 6.68 -7.70
N GLY A 138 -14.85 7.32 -6.55
CA GLY A 138 -16.15 7.86 -6.19
C GLY A 138 -16.63 8.91 -7.18
N LEU A 139 -15.75 9.82 -7.61
CA LEU A 139 -16.08 10.80 -8.63
C LEU A 139 -16.41 10.14 -9.97
N GLU A 140 -15.60 9.18 -10.42
CA GLU A 140 -15.90 8.44 -11.66
C GLU A 140 -17.23 7.68 -11.56
N ALA A 141 -17.50 7.01 -10.44
CA ALA A 141 -18.75 6.28 -10.23
C ALA A 141 -19.97 7.23 -10.25
N LEU A 142 -19.85 8.41 -9.66
CA LEU A 142 -20.91 9.44 -9.70
C LEU A 142 -21.13 9.97 -11.12
N ILE A 143 -20.07 10.14 -11.93
CA ILE A 143 -20.18 10.52 -13.33
C ILE A 143 -20.85 9.40 -14.14
N ASP A 144 -20.45 8.14 -13.91
CA ASP A 144 -21.03 6.97 -14.57
C ASP A 144 -22.53 6.83 -14.24
N GLU A 145 -22.92 7.08 -12.99
CA GLU A 145 -24.32 7.08 -12.55
C GLU A 145 -25.09 8.25 -13.19
N ALA A 146 -24.54 9.46 -13.15
CA ALA A 146 -25.20 10.66 -13.68
C ALA A 146 -25.36 10.64 -15.20
N THR A 147 -24.47 9.97 -15.92
CA THR A 147 -24.51 9.83 -17.39
C THR A 147 -25.24 8.57 -17.86
N GLY A 148 -25.55 7.64 -16.94
CA GLY A 148 -26.08 6.32 -17.27
C GLY A 148 -25.02 5.30 -17.74
N TYR A 149 -23.76 5.71 -17.89
CA TYR A 149 -22.66 4.84 -18.32
C TYR A 149 -22.35 3.70 -17.32
N GLN A 150 -22.88 3.77 -16.09
CA GLN A 150 -22.78 2.68 -15.10
C GLN A 150 -23.32 1.34 -15.62
N TYR A 151 -24.27 1.34 -16.56
CA TYR A 151 -24.83 0.13 -17.17
C TYR A 151 -24.06 -0.37 -18.40
N GLU A 152 -23.18 0.45 -18.96
CA GLU A 152 -22.38 0.09 -20.15
C GLU A 152 -20.95 -0.35 -19.79
N ARG A 153 -20.39 0.16 -18.69
CA ARG A 153 -19.04 -0.22 -18.25
C ARG A 153 -18.97 -1.70 -17.83
N ALA A 154 -17.82 -2.32 -18.03
CA ALA A 154 -17.55 -3.65 -17.49
C ALA A 154 -17.74 -3.67 -15.96
N GLU A 155 -18.22 -4.80 -15.44
CA GLU A 155 -18.59 -4.96 -14.03
C GLU A 155 -17.42 -4.61 -13.08
N ASP A 156 -16.19 -4.96 -13.46
CA ASP A 156 -14.97 -4.76 -12.67
C ASP A 156 -14.17 -3.49 -13.05
N ALA A 157 -14.69 -2.65 -13.95
CA ALA A 157 -13.95 -1.50 -14.51
C ALA A 157 -13.41 -0.55 -13.43
N LEU A 158 -14.21 -0.23 -12.42
CA LEU A 158 -13.78 0.65 -11.31
C LEU A 158 -12.69 0.00 -10.46
N GLN A 159 -12.74 -1.32 -10.25
CA GLN A 159 -11.67 -2.04 -9.52
C GLN A 159 -10.37 -2.10 -10.32
N VAL A 160 -10.44 -2.27 -11.64
CA VAL A 160 -9.25 -2.22 -12.52
C VAL A 160 -8.60 -0.83 -12.47
N LYS A 161 -9.41 0.23 -12.58
CA LYS A 161 -8.92 1.61 -12.49
C LYS A 161 -8.34 1.93 -11.11
N LEU A 162 -8.98 1.47 -10.04
CA LEU A 162 -8.48 1.63 -8.67
C LEU A 162 -7.05 1.10 -8.54
N ARG A 163 -6.80 -0.11 -9.06
CA ARG A 163 -5.45 -0.71 -9.09
C ARG A 163 -4.46 0.10 -9.91
N ALA A 164 -4.88 0.58 -11.09
CA ALA A 164 -4.03 1.38 -11.97
C ALA A 164 -3.65 2.74 -11.35
N PHE A 165 -4.59 3.44 -10.72
CA PHE A 165 -4.32 4.71 -10.05
C PHE A 165 -3.33 4.58 -8.91
N ILE A 166 -3.47 3.53 -8.11
CA ILE A 166 -2.53 3.24 -7.03
C ILE A 166 -1.13 2.99 -7.61
N ALA A 167 -1.02 2.27 -8.74
CA ALA A 167 0.26 2.05 -9.41
C ALA A 167 0.86 3.31 -10.05
N ASP A 168 0.05 4.19 -10.64
CA ASP A 168 0.53 5.41 -11.29
C ASP A 168 0.97 6.49 -10.27
N GLU A 169 0.33 6.56 -9.10
CA GLU A 169 0.80 7.41 -8.00
C GLU A 169 2.22 7.03 -7.56
N LEU A 170 2.58 5.73 -7.66
CA LEU A 170 3.92 5.21 -7.40
C LEU A 170 4.92 5.54 -8.53
N ARG A 171 4.51 5.53 -9.82
CA ARG A 171 5.40 5.79 -10.98
C ARG A 171 5.91 7.22 -11.11
N ALA A 172 5.18 8.22 -10.64
CA ALA A 172 5.58 9.63 -10.74
C ALA A 172 6.97 9.91 -10.13
N TRP A 173 7.43 9.00 -9.28
CA TRP A 173 8.70 9.03 -8.56
C TRP A 173 9.88 8.41 -9.32
N GLU A 174 9.66 7.63 -10.39
CA GLU A 174 10.74 6.92 -11.11
C GLU A 174 11.69 7.87 -11.88
N LYS A 175 11.27 9.11 -12.16
CA LYS A 175 12.06 10.11 -12.90
C LYS A 175 13.22 10.71 -12.10
N THR A 176 13.31 10.44 -10.80
CA THR A 176 14.41 10.88 -9.94
C THR A 176 15.53 9.85 -9.84
N PHE A 177 15.36 8.68 -10.44
CA PHE A 177 16.33 7.58 -10.34
C PHE A 177 17.52 7.79 -11.28
N PRO A 178 18.74 7.47 -10.86
CA PRO A 178 19.92 7.54 -11.71
C PRO A 178 19.85 6.54 -12.88
N ASP A 179 20.34 6.95 -14.05
CA ASP A 179 20.34 6.14 -15.28
C ASP A 179 21.12 4.81 -15.13
N GLU A 180 22.09 4.79 -14.23
CA GLU A 180 22.88 3.62 -13.87
C GLU A 180 22.01 2.49 -13.29
N LEU A 181 20.94 2.81 -12.53
CA LEU A 181 20.01 1.80 -11.99
C LEU A 181 19.32 1.04 -13.11
N TRP A 182 18.90 1.76 -14.16
CA TRP A 182 18.22 1.17 -15.31
C TRP A 182 19.17 0.35 -16.18
N THR A 183 20.44 0.77 -16.25
CA THR A 183 21.49 0.03 -16.94
C THR A 183 21.74 -1.32 -16.28
N GLU A 184 21.84 -1.34 -14.95
CA GLU A 184 22.03 -2.57 -14.18
C GLU A 184 20.82 -3.51 -14.23
N PHE A 185 19.59 -2.98 -14.13
CA PHE A 185 18.38 -3.78 -14.35
C PHE A 185 18.31 -4.35 -15.77
N GLY A 186 18.71 -3.57 -16.78
CA GLY A 186 18.81 -4.03 -18.16
C GLY A 186 19.74 -5.23 -18.29
N ARG A 187 20.95 -5.11 -17.76
CA ARG A 187 21.96 -6.18 -17.73
C ARG A 187 21.45 -7.43 -17.02
N LEU A 188 20.92 -7.29 -15.81
CA LEU A 188 20.49 -8.42 -14.96
C LEU A 188 19.22 -9.13 -15.47
N THR A 189 18.42 -8.45 -16.28
CA THR A 189 17.20 -9.00 -16.90
C THR A 189 17.42 -9.49 -18.33
N GLY A 190 18.64 -9.33 -18.88
CA GLY A 190 18.95 -9.69 -20.26
C GLY A 190 18.27 -8.79 -21.31
N TRP A 191 17.88 -7.58 -20.93
CA TRP A 191 17.23 -6.63 -21.83
C TRP A 191 18.25 -5.95 -22.76
N SER A 192 18.06 -6.12 -24.07
CA SER A 192 18.93 -5.56 -25.12
C SER A 192 18.34 -4.33 -25.83
N GLY A 193 17.13 -3.91 -25.47
CA GLY A 193 16.47 -2.75 -26.05
C GLY A 193 16.89 -1.41 -25.43
N SER A 194 16.43 -0.30 -26.01
CA SER A 194 16.72 1.04 -25.48
C SER A 194 16.21 1.23 -24.05
N LEU A 195 17.03 1.83 -23.17
CA LEU A 195 16.62 2.27 -21.84
C LEU A 195 15.57 3.40 -21.87
N HIS A 196 15.36 4.06 -23.00
CA HIS A 196 14.24 4.99 -23.16
C HIS A 196 12.91 4.28 -23.44
N SER A 197 12.95 3.02 -23.89
CA SER A 197 11.78 2.18 -24.19
C SER A 197 11.72 0.96 -23.27
N ARG A 198 11.85 1.20 -21.96
CA ARG A 198 11.86 0.14 -20.94
C ARG A 198 10.52 -0.61 -20.88
N PRO A 199 10.53 -1.92 -20.59
CA PRO A 199 9.30 -2.69 -20.41
C PRO A 199 8.47 -2.20 -19.21
N LYS A 200 7.14 -2.16 -19.36
CA LYS A 200 6.21 -1.73 -18.29
C LYS A 200 6.33 -2.55 -16.99
N TRP A 201 6.81 -3.79 -17.06
CA TRP A 201 6.95 -4.66 -15.90
C TRP A 201 8.13 -4.30 -15.00
N TRP A 202 9.08 -3.46 -15.45
CA TRP A 202 10.18 -2.97 -14.62
C TRP A 202 9.71 -2.14 -13.42
N GLY A 203 8.50 -1.56 -13.48
CA GLY A 203 7.89 -0.93 -12.31
C GLY A 203 7.73 -1.91 -11.13
N LYS A 204 7.56 -3.22 -11.39
CA LYS A 204 7.55 -4.23 -10.33
C LYS A 204 8.92 -4.39 -9.68
N LEU A 205 10.01 -4.33 -10.46
CA LEU A 205 11.38 -4.40 -9.93
C LEU A 205 11.69 -3.18 -9.06
N VAL A 206 11.22 -2.01 -9.49
CA VAL A 206 11.34 -0.77 -8.73
C VAL A 206 10.61 -0.85 -7.40
N ILE A 207 9.38 -1.35 -7.41
CA ILE A 207 8.61 -1.59 -6.18
C ILE A 207 9.37 -2.55 -5.28
N GLU A 208 9.74 -3.71 -5.80
CA GLU A 208 10.38 -4.79 -5.05
C GLU A 208 11.75 -4.40 -4.46
N MET A 209 12.59 -3.71 -5.24
CA MET A 209 14.00 -3.46 -4.89
C MET A 209 14.24 -2.10 -4.26
N ILE A 210 13.42 -1.09 -4.59
CA ILE A 210 13.59 0.28 -4.10
C ILE A 210 12.50 0.57 -3.06
N TYR A 211 11.21 0.53 -3.43
CA TYR A 211 10.15 0.97 -2.51
C TYR A 211 9.94 0.01 -1.34
N ASP A 212 9.95 -1.29 -1.56
CA ASP A 212 9.74 -2.31 -0.53
C ASP A 212 10.96 -2.50 0.37
N THR A 213 12.09 -1.86 0.02
CA THR A 213 13.30 -1.88 0.82
C THR A 213 13.47 -0.59 1.60
N LEU A 214 13.07 0.56 1.03
CA LEU A 214 13.12 1.86 1.68
C LEU A 214 12.58 1.78 3.10
N ASP A 215 13.31 2.41 4.00
CA ASP A 215 12.81 2.61 5.36
C ASP A 215 11.51 3.39 5.22
N GLU A 216 10.48 2.90 5.91
CA GLU A 216 9.10 3.27 5.66
C GLU A 216 8.89 4.80 5.79
N ASP A 217 9.69 5.48 6.64
CA ASP A 217 9.76 6.96 6.78
C ASP A 217 10.15 7.74 5.52
N VAL A 218 11.01 7.16 4.69
CA VAL A 218 11.52 7.80 3.47
C VAL A 218 10.50 7.67 2.35
N ALA A 219 9.88 6.50 2.22
CA ALA A 219 8.78 6.25 1.28
C ALA A 219 7.60 7.20 1.53
N ASP A 220 7.37 7.54 2.80
CA ASP A 220 6.33 8.45 3.25
C ASP A 220 6.66 9.93 2.98
N TYR A 221 7.88 10.38 3.27
CA TYR A 221 8.29 11.77 2.98
C TYR A 221 8.20 12.10 1.48
N LEU A 222 8.57 11.14 0.63
CA LEU A 222 8.41 11.26 -0.82
C LEU A 222 6.93 11.47 -1.12
N LYS A 223 6.06 10.50 -0.85
CA LYS A 223 4.63 10.58 -1.18
C LYS A 223 3.96 11.91 -0.75
N ASN A 224 4.36 12.49 0.37
CA ASN A 224 3.78 13.71 0.94
C ASN A 224 4.34 15.03 0.38
N ASN A 225 5.50 15.03 -0.30
CA ASN A 225 6.15 16.24 -0.82
C ASN A 225 6.18 16.29 -2.37
N LYS A 226 5.10 15.85 -3.05
CA LYS A 226 4.98 16.05 -4.51
C LYS A 226 4.94 17.56 -4.84
N PRO A 227 5.91 18.12 -5.59
CA PRO A 227 5.90 19.52 -5.92
C PRO A 227 4.78 19.81 -6.93
N PRO A 228 4.38 21.09 -7.05
CA PRO A 228 3.35 21.51 -7.99
C PRO A 228 3.68 21.11 -9.44
N PRO A 229 2.67 20.98 -10.33
CA PRO A 229 2.89 20.70 -11.75
C PRO A 229 3.89 21.69 -12.36
N GLY A 230 4.99 21.18 -12.94
CA GLY A 230 6.01 22.00 -13.63
C GLY A 230 7.36 22.12 -12.93
N VAL A 231 7.48 21.76 -11.65
CA VAL A 231 8.76 21.80 -10.91
C VAL A 231 9.54 20.51 -11.13
N ARG A 232 10.79 20.62 -11.61
CA ARG A 232 11.67 19.49 -11.89
C ARG A 232 12.50 19.10 -10.66
N TRP A 233 12.12 17.99 -10.02
CA TRP A 233 12.74 17.40 -8.83
C TRP A 233 14.28 17.36 -8.78
N HIS A 234 14.95 17.11 -9.91
CA HIS A 234 16.40 16.86 -9.93
C HIS A 234 17.29 18.08 -9.64
N ARG A 235 16.75 19.31 -9.68
CA ARG A 235 17.55 20.53 -9.42
C ARG A 235 17.64 20.90 -7.93
N GLN A 236 16.81 20.32 -7.06
CA GLN A 236 16.79 20.59 -5.61
C GLN A 236 17.14 19.35 -4.78
N LEU A 237 18.13 18.57 -5.23
CA LEU A 237 18.64 17.41 -4.50
C LEU A 237 19.14 17.75 -3.09
N THR A 238 19.48 19.00 -2.81
CA THR A 238 20.06 19.46 -1.54
C THR A 238 19.03 19.78 -0.45
N GLU A 239 17.78 20.09 -0.80
CA GLU A 239 16.77 20.64 0.16
C GLU A 239 15.72 19.60 0.62
N ASN A 240 15.60 18.46 -0.08
CA ASN A 240 14.46 17.54 0.09
C ASN A 240 14.93 16.16 0.60
N ILE A 241 14.71 15.88 1.90
CA ILE A 241 15.33 14.78 2.66
C ILE A 241 14.99 13.39 2.11
N GLY A 242 13.72 13.11 1.80
CA GLY A 242 13.33 11.81 1.25
C GLY A 242 13.68 11.60 -0.23
N VAL A 243 13.89 12.66 -1.03
CA VAL A 243 14.50 12.49 -2.38
C VAL A 243 15.92 12.00 -2.24
N ARG A 244 16.68 12.57 -1.30
CA ARG A 244 18.04 12.10 -1.02
C ARG A 244 18.04 10.66 -0.58
N ALA A 245 17.09 10.24 0.25
CA ALA A 245 17.04 8.86 0.72
C ALA A 245 16.50 7.87 -0.35
N LEU A 246 15.56 8.29 -1.21
CA LEU A 246 15.16 7.54 -2.42
C LEU A 246 16.34 7.31 -3.36
N VAL A 247 17.10 8.37 -3.62
CA VAL A 247 18.27 8.34 -4.50
C VAL A 247 19.40 7.55 -3.84
N SER A 248 19.62 7.71 -2.53
CA SER A 248 20.57 6.90 -1.75
C SER A 248 20.26 5.42 -1.89
N ARG A 249 18.99 5.05 -1.72
CA ARG A 249 18.56 3.66 -1.85
C ARG A 249 18.77 3.11 -3.26
N CYS A 250 18.51 3.92 -4.28
CA CYS A 250 18.84 3.57 -5.66
C CYS A 250 20.35 3.27 -5.82
N TYR A 251 21.23 4.08 -5.24
CA TYR A 251 22.68 3.86 -5.32
C TYR A 251 23.18 2.66 -4.49
N GLU A 252 22.56 2.36 -3.35
CA GLU A 252 22.83 1.13 -2.58
C GLU A 252 22.50 -0.11 -3.41
N VAL A 253 21.32 -0.12 -4.04
CA VAL A 253 20.88 -1.20 -4.93
C VAL A 253 21.76 -1.29 -6.18
N ILE A 254 22.17 -0.16 -6.77
CA ILE A 254 23.17 -0.14 -7.85
C ILE A 254 24.47 -0.80 -7.39
N GLY A 255 25.00 -0.41 -6.23
CA GLY A 255 26.24 -0.97 -5.68
C GLY A 255 26.17 -2.48 -5.52
N MET A 256 25.07 -3.00 -4.97
CA MET A 256 24.82 -4.44 -4.86
C MET A 256 24.71 -5.11 -6.23
N SER A 257 23.99 -4.49 -7.18
CA SER A 257 23.74 -5.06 -8.51
C SER A 257 25.00 -5.30 -9.34
N LYS A 258 26.03 -4.44 -9.22
CA LYS A 258 27.30 -4.56 -9.94
C LYS A 258 28.04 -5.88 -9.71
N THR A 259 27.81 -6.50 -8.56
CA THR A 259 28.46 -7.76 -8.18
C THR A 259 27.57 -8.99 -8.38
N CYS A 260 26.37 -8.80 -8.96
CA CYS A 260 25.41 -9.85 -9.26
C CYS A 260 25.39 -10.17 -10.76
N VAL A 261 25.13 -11.43 -11.09
CA VAL A 261 25.05 -11.90 -12.49
C VAL A 261 23.61 -11.90 -13.00
N ASN A 262 22.64 -12.12 -12.12
CA ASN A 262 21.22 -12.21 -12.47
C ASN A 262 20.33 -11.59 -11.38
N MET A 263 19.05 -11.39 -11.71
CA MET A 263 18.08 -10.80 -10.79
C MET A 263 17.81 -11.62 -9.52
N ARG A 264 18.06 -12.93 -9.52
CA ARG A 264 17.86 -13.76 -8.33
C ARG A 264 18.91 -13.43 -7.27
N GLU A 265 20.18 -13.36 -7.67
CA GLU A 265 21.27 -12.97 -6.78
C GLU A 265 21.07 -11.57 -6.21
N LEU A 266 20.61 -10.62 -7.03
CA LEU A 266 20.31 -9.26 -6.55
C LEU A 266 19.22 -9.27 -5.47
N ARG A 267 18.13 -10.01 -5.70
CA ARG A 267 17.05 -10.15 -4.70
C ARG A 267 17.55 -10.74 -3.40
N ASP A 268 18.36 -11.80 -3.47
CA ASP A 268 18.89 -12.46 -2.28
C ASP A 268 19.78 -11.50 -1.46
N ARG A 269 20.63 -10.71 -2.14
CA ARG A 269 21.50 -9.73 -1.46
C ARG A 269 20.72 -8.55 -0.89
N VAL A 270 19.76 -8.01 -1.64
CA VAL A 270 18.89 -6.92 -1.18
C VAL A 270 18.08 -7.38 0.03
N ALA A 271 17.51 -8.59 -0.03
CA ALA A 271 16.76 -9.17 1.08
C ALA A 271 17.66 -9.40 2.31
N GLN A 272 18.89 -9.88 2.12
CA GLN A 272 19.87 -10.04 3.20
C GLN A 272 20.28 -8.70 3.82
N HIS A 273 20.54 -7.68 2.99
CA HIS A 273 21.00 -6.37 3.43
C HIS A 273 19.93 -5.63 4.24
N TYR A 274 18.65 -5.76 3.87
CA TYR A 274 17.51 -5.12 4.55
C TYR A 274 16.70 -6.08 5.45
N GLY A 275 17.26 -7.23 5.84
CA GLY A 275 16.73 -8.07 6.93
C GLY A 275 15.54 -9.00 6.59
N LYS A 276 15.18 -9.18 5.31
CA LYS A 276 14.18 -10.18 4.88
C LYS A 276 14.88 -11.52 4.61
N ARG A 277 14.74 -12.52 5.50
CA ARG A 277 15.30 -13.88 5.27
C ARG A 277 14.44 -14.67 4.29
N MET A 278 14.98 -15.01 3.12
CA MET A 278 14.40 -16.07 2.28
C MET A 278 14.73 -17.44 2.88
N VAL A 279 13.70 -18.25 3.11
CA VAL A 279 13.85 -19.65 3.56
C VAL A 279 13.61 -20.54 2.35
N GLN A 280 14.63 -21.25 1.88
CA GLN A 280 14.49 -22.21 0.79
C GLN A 280 14.06 -23.57 1.37
N PHE A 281 12.91 -24.09 0.92
CA PHE A 281 12.52 -25.47 1.22
C PHE A 281 13.25 -26.42 0.25
N SER A 282 14.05 -27.33 0.81
CA SER A 282 14.66 -28.44 0.05
C SER A 282 13.76 -29.67 0.15
N LEU A 283 13.16 -30.09 -0.97
CA LEU A 283 12.39 -31.34 -1.04
C LEU A 283 13.31 -32.46 -1.56
N PRO A 284 13.66 -33.47 -0.74
CA PRO A 284 14.38 -34.64 -1.24
C PRO A 284 13.43 -35.49 -2.10
N LEU A 285 13.80 -35.72 -3.36
CA LEU A 285 13.11 -36.66 -4.24
C LEU A 285 13.92 -37.97 -4.32
N PRO A 286 13.28 -39.14 -4.36
CA PRO A 286 13.96 -40.40 -4.57
C PRO A 286 14.61 -40.43 -5.97
N SER A 287 15.82 -40.97 -6.06
CA SER A 287 16.47 -41.20 -7.36
C SER A 287 15.62 -42.17 -8.18
N PRO A 288 15.38 -41.91 -9.47
CA PRO A 288 14.78 -42.90 -10.35
C PRO A 288 15.65 -44.17 -10.36
N PRO A 289 15.04 -45.37 -10.46
CA PRO A 289 15.79 -46.61 -10.56
C PRO A 289 16.67 -46.61 -11.81
N PRO A 290 17.85 -47.25 -11.78
CA PRO A 290 18.70 -47.38 -12.96
C PRO A 290 17.90 -48.05 -14.08
N TYR A 291 17.94 -47.46 -15.27
CA TYR A 291 17.37 -48.06 -16.47
C TYR A 291 17.98 -49.46 -16.66
N LYS A 292 17.12 -50.48 -16.79
CA LYS A 292 17.52 -51.82 -17.19
C LYS A 292 17.79 -51.88 -18.68
#